data_AF-A0A398BEY2-F1
#
_entry.id   AF-A0A398BEY2-F1
#
_cell.length_a   1.000
_cell.length_b   1.000
_cell.length_c   1.000
_cell.angle_alpha   90.00
_cell.angle_beta   90.00
_cell.angle_gamma   90.00
#
_symmetry.space_group_name_H-M   'P 1'
#
loop_
_entity.id
_entity.type
_entity.pdbx_description
1 polymer ?
#
loop_
_entity_poly.entity_id
_entity_poly.type
_entity_poly.pdbx_seq_one_letter_code
_entity_poly.pdbx_strand_id
1 'polypeptide(L)'
;MTVLFLAALLTTYHSISGVDAMSLASYINQDSSEQNESTYTKHGKKAVGLALKWLKKVPAARTEISSSKAVAETPPDLEASIDWSKYKKTTIIATGYTAGVESTGKNPGHPEYGITFSGVKVKRDLYSTIAADLNVFPIGTILFIPGYGYGVVADKGGAIKGNKIDLYYDTVEEVFEKWGKKTIEASIVKMGSGKLTETDLQQLNEEESMQVFRQQYISE
;
A
#
# COMPACT_ATOMS: atom_id res chain seq x y z
N MET A 1 31.08 29.55 -33.84
CA MET A 1 30.80 28.85 -32.57
C MET A 1 29.54 29.37 -31.88
N THR A 2 29.29 30.69 -31.84
CA THR A 2 28.08 31.29 -31.26
C THR A 2 26.78 30.91 -31.97
N VAL A 3 26.79 30.80 -33.31
CA VAL A 3 25.59 30.44 -34.10
C VAL A 3 25.11 29.02 -33.81
N LEU A 4 26.04 28.06 -33.65
CA LEU A 4 25.71 26.67 -33.33
C LEU A 4 25.18 26.53 -31.89
N PHE A 5 25.69 27.34 -30.97
CA PHE A 5 25.23 27.38 -29.59
C PHE A 5 23.80 27.92 -29.46
N LEU A 6 23.48 28.99 -30.21
CA LEU A 6 22.12 29.55 -30.27
C LEU A 6 21.12 28.57 -30.91
N ALA A 7 21.53 27.85 -31.96
CA ALA A 7 20.70 26.82 -32.57
C ALA A 7 20.39 25.67 -31.59
N ALA A 8 21.39 25.22 -30.81
CA ALA A 8 21.21 24.18 -29.80
C ALA A 8 20.29 24.61 -28.64
N LEU A 9 20.34 25.90 -28.25
CA LEU A 9 19.43 26.45 -27.24
C LEU A 9 17.98 26.49 -27.73
N LEU A 10 17.76 26.89 -28.98
CA LEU A 10 16.42 26.97 -29.57
C LEU A 10 15.78 25.58 -29.74
N THR A 11 16.56 24.58 -30.18
CA THR A 11 16.05 23.20 -30.30
C THR A 11 15.72 22.60 -28.94
N THR A 12 16.53 22.86 -27.92
CA THR A 12 16.28 22.40 -26.55
C THR A 12 15.05 23.08 -25.96
N TYR A 13 14.89 24.39 -26.17
CA TYR A 13 13.72 25.13 -25.72
C TYR A 13 12.43 24.60 -26.37
N HIS A 14 12.45 24.35 -27.68
CA HIS A 14 11.32 23.75 -28.39
C HIS A 14 10.99 22.35 -27.86
N SER A 15 11.99 21.52 -27.59
CA SER A 15 11.81 20.16 -27.04
C SER A 15 11.18 20.14 -25.64
N ILE A 16 11.45 21.16 -24.81
CA ILE A 16 10.94 21.21 -23.43
C ILE A 16 9.57 21.88 -23.35
N SER A 17 9.37 22.97 -24.09
CA SER A 17 8.15 23.78 -24.01
C SER A 17 7.05 23.33 -24.96
N GLY A 18 7.40 22.64 -26.05
CA GLY A 18 6.46 22.18 -27.07
C GLY A 18 5.77 23.31 -27.86
N VAL A 19 6.21 24.56 -27.71
CA VAL A 19 5.67 25.70 -28.46
C VAL A 19 6.41 25.89 -29.78
N ASP A 20 5.66 26.06 -30.86
CA ASP A 20 6.20 26.28 -32.19
C ASP A 20 6.75 27.72 -32.30
N ALA A 21 7.92 27.88 -32.92
CA ALA A 21 8.63 29.16 -33.03
C ALA A 21 7.81 30.22 -33.81
N MET A 22 6.91 29.76 -34.67
CA MET A 22 5.96 30.60 -35.40
C MET A 22 4.97 31.32 -34.47
N SER A 23 4.65 30.74 -33.30
CA SER A 23 3.76 31.36 -32.30
C SER A 23 4.45 32.46 -31.48
N LEU A 24 5.75 32.31 -31.23
CA LEU A 24 6.54 33.32 -30.52
C LEU A 24 6.77 34.56 -31.39
N ALA A 25 6.99 34.37 -32.70
CA ALA A 25 7.09 35.46 -33.67
C ALA A 25 5.78 36.26 -33.79
N SER A 26 4.62 35.61 -33.66
CA SER A 26 3.34 36.33 -33.61
C SER A 26 3.12 37.11 -32.31
N TYR A 27 3.69 36.65 -31.18
CA TYR A 27 3.60 37.33 -29.89
C TYR A 27 4.52 38.55 -29.82
N ILE A 28 5.73 38.44 -30.37
CA ILE A 28 6.71 39.54 -30.39
C ILE A 28 6.31 40.64 -31.40
N ASN A 29 5.69 40.27 -32.52
CA ASN A 29 5.16 41.27 -33.47
C ASN A 29 3.90 41.98 -32.97
N GLN A 30 3.28 41.51 -31.88
CA GLN A 30 2.07 42.13 -31.33
C GLN A 30 2.38 43.28 -30.35
N ASP A 31 3.63 43.44 -29.91
CA ASP A 31 4.03 44.43 -28.91
C ASP A 31 4.49 45.77 -29.50
N SER A 32 4.11 46.06 -30.75
CA SER A 32 4.46 47.30 -31.45
C SER A 32 3.22 47.99 -32.00
N SER A 33 2.27 48.36 -31.13
CA SER A 33 1.36 49.49 -31.32
C SER A 33 0.32 49.56 -30.19
N GLU A 34 0.53 50.45 -29.22
CA GLU A 34 -0.59 51.04 -28.48
C GLU A 34 -1.21 52.14 -29.33
N GLN A 35 -2.51 52.05 -29.64
CA GLN A 35 -3.47 53.13 -29.39
C GLN A 35 -4.92 52.66 -29.61
N ASN A 36 -5.72 52.84 -28.55
CA ASN A 36 -7.16 53.11 -28.49
C ASN A 36 -8.07 52.70 -29.67
N GLU A 37 -8.97 51.74 -29.46
CA GLU A 37 -10.42 52.00 -29.54
C GLU A 37 -11.26 50.84 -28.99
N SER A 38 -12.32 51.19 -28.28
CA SER A 38 -13.34 50.32 -27.70
C SER A 38 -14.22 49.64 -28.77
N THR A 39 -14.32 48.31 -28.76
CA THR A 39 -15.48 47.60 -29.34
C THR A 39 -15.67 46.22 -28.70
N TYR A 40 -16.86 45.98 -28.18
CA TYR A 40 -17.30 44.67 -27.68
C TYR A 40 -17.22 43.60 -28.78
N THR A 41 -16.37 42.59 -28.59
CA THR A 41 -16.44 41.33 -29.35
C THR A 41 -16.23 40.13 -28.42
N LYS A 42 -17.36 39.62 -27.93
CA LYS A 42 -17.68 38.19 -27.75
C LYS A 42 -16.47 37.27 -27.46
N HIS A 43 -16.15 37.07 -26.17
CA HIS A 43 -15.25 36.00 -25.74
C HIS A 43 -15.88 34.62 -26.06
N GLY A 44 -15.66 34.14 -27.27
CA GLY A 44 -15.76 32.73 -27.58
C GLY A 44 -14.67 32.03 -26.78
N LYS A 45 -15.07 31.26 -25.77
CA LYS A 45 -14.18 30.32 -25.07
C LYS A 45 -13.54 29.43 -26.12
N LYS A 46 -12.30 29.73 -26.55
CA LYS A 46 -11.52 28.79 -27.35
C LYS A 46 -11.23 27.64 -26.42
N ALA A 47 -11.93 26.53 -26.63
CA ALA A 47 -11.63 25.26 -26.00
C ALA A 47 -10.16 24.98 -26.30
N VAL A 48 -9.31 25.14 -25.29
CA VAL A 48 -7.97 24.59 -25.31
C VAL A 48 -8.20 23.10 -25.46
N GLY A 49 -7.96 22.58 -26.66
CA GLY A 49 -7.96 21.17 -26.92
C GLY A 49 -6.86 20.55 -26.07
N LEU A 50 -7.19 20.24 -24.82
CA LEU A 50 -6.63 19.11 -24.10
C LEU A 50 -7.06 17.90 -24.92
N ALA A 51 -6.37 17.71 -26.06
CA ALA A 51 -6.29 16.41 -26.69
C ALA A 51 -5.83 15.51 -25.56
N LEU A 52 -6.80 14.80 -24.98
CA LEU A 52 -6.62 13.74 -24.03
C LEU A 52 -5.35 13.02 -24.52
N LYS A 53 -4.24 13.18 -23.79
CA LYS A 53 -3.12 12.25 -23.87
C LYS A 53 -3.52 11.18 -22.89
N TRP A 54 -4.17 10.16 -23.41
CA TRP A 54 -4.60 8.99 -22.67
C TRP A 54 -3.25 8.35 -22.42
N LEU A 55 -2.75 8.51 -21.21
CA LEU A 55 -1.66 7.67 -20.76
C LEU A 55 -2.16 6.27 -21.06
N LYS A 56 -1.51 5.54 -21.97
CA LYS A 56 -1.79 4.12 -22.13
C LYS A 56 -1.43 3.52 -20.79
N LYS A 57 -2.41 3.41 -19.90
CA LYS A 57 -2.37 2.58 -18.74
C LYS A 57 -2.27 1.20 -19.34
N VAL A 58 -1.05 0.73 -19.57
CA VAL A 58 -0.81 -0.68 -19.83
C VAL A 58 -1.48 -1.33 -18.64
N PRO A 59 -2.58 -2.08 -18.81
CA PRO A 59 -3.09 -2.85 -17.70
C PRO A 59 -1.90 -3.65 -17.22
N ALA A 60 -1.55 -3.53 -15.93
CA ALA A 60 -0.56 -4.41 -15.34
C ALA A 60 -0.92 -5.80 -15.84
N ALA A 61 -0.03 -6.42 -16.60
CA ALA A 61 -0.29 -7.74 -17.15
C ALA A 61 -0.75 -8.56 -15.95
N ARG A 62 -1.98 -9.06 -15.99
CA ARG A 62 -2.42 -10.01 -14.99
C ARG A 62 -1.32 -11.05 -14.98
N THR A 63 -0.72 -11.28 -13.82
CA THR A 63 0.13 -12.45 -13.62
C THR A 63 -0.78 -13.63 -13.89
N GLU A 64 -0.72 -14.15 -15.11
CA GLU A 64 -1.40 -15.35 -15.53
C GLU A 64 -0.79 -16.48 -14.70
N ILE A 65 -1.46 -16.81 -13.61
CA ILE A 65 -1.16 -18.01 -12.84
C ILE A 65 -1.34 -19.16 -13.83
N SER A 66 -0.33 -20.02 -13.95
CA SER A 66 -0.21 -21.10 -14.95
C SER A 66 -1.27 -22.23 -14.81
N SER A 67 -2.46 -21.95 -14.31
CA SER A 67 -3.61 -22.86 -14.30
C SER A 67 -4.77 -22.24 -15.06
N SER A 68 -4.77 -22.41 -16.39
CA SER A 68 -5.90 -22.11 -17.28
C SER A 68 -7.02 -23.14 -17.14
N LYS A 69 -7.45 -23.39 -15.90
CA LYS A 69 -8.72 -24.02 -15.61
C LYS A 69 -9.41 -23.11 -14.60
N ALA A 70 -10.42 -22.38 -15.05
CA ALA A 70 -11.36 -21.72 -14.17
C ALA A 70 -11.99 -22.83 -13.32
N VAL A 71 -11.45 -23.03 -12.13
CA VAL A 71 -12.11 -23.84 -11.12
C VAL A 71 -13.29 -22.99 -10.67
N ALA A 72 -14.49 -23.40 -11.06
CA ALA A 72 -15.77 -22.85 -10.62
C ALA A 72 -16.06 -23.25 -9.17
N GLU A 73 -15.04 -23.23 -8.32
CA GLU A 73 -15.11 -23.58 -6.91
C GLU A 73 -14.42 -22.44 -6.15
N THR A 74 -15.09 -21.95 -5.11
CA THR A 74 -14.52 -21.00 -4.16
C THR A 74 -13.12 -21.48 -3.76
N PRO A 75 -12.06 -20.65 -3.88
CA PRO A 75 -10.72 -21.07 -3.49
C PRO A 75 -10.77 -21.64 -2.08
N PRO A 76 -10.09 -22.77 -1.81
CA PRO A 76 -10.13 -23.39 -0.50
C PRO A 76 -9.71 -22.36 0.54
N ASP A 77 -10.45 -22.30 1.63
CA ASP A 77 -10.10 -21.45 2.76
C ASP A 77 -8.80 -21.98 3.39
N LEU A 78 -7.89 -21.08 3.75
CA LEU A 78 -6.67 -21.43 4.46
C LEU A 78 -7.01 -22.17 5.76
N GLU A 79 -8.10 -21.78 6.42
CA GLU A 79 -8.61 -22.44 7.62
C GLU A 79 -8.94 -23.92 7.41
N ALA A 80 -9.46 -24.28 6.24
CA ALA A 80 -9.90 -25.63 5.92
C ALA A 80 -8.80 -26.52 5.32
N SER A 81 -7.75 -25.92 4.76
CA SER A 81 -6.71 -26.65 4.02
C SER A 81 -5.59 -27.21 4.91
N ILE A 82 -5.46 -26.72 6.14
CA ILE A 82 -4.39 -27.10 7.07
C ILE A 82 -4.96 -27.88 8.26
N ASP A 83 -4.28 -28.96 8.64
CA ASP A 83 -4.58 -29.69 9.87
C ASP A 83 -4.01 -28.95 11.10
N TRP A 84 -4.82 -28.07 11.66
CA TRP A 84 -4.46 -27.24 12.81
C TRP A 84 -4.30 -28.03 14.12
N SER A 85 -4.75 -29.30 14.18
CA SER A 85 -4.63 -30.12 15.39
C SER A 85 -3.17 -30.40 15.78
N LYS A 86 -2.25 -30.30 14.82
CA LYS A 86 -0.81 -30.51 15.01
C LYS A 86 -0.12 -29.36 15.72
N TYR A 87 -0.72 -28.17 15.72
CA TYR A 87 -0.10 -26.97 16.28
C TYR A 87 -0.53 -26.76 17.73
N LYS A 88 0.36 -26.14 18.52
CA LYS A 88 0.04 -25.77 19.89
C LYS A 88 -1.00 -24.66 19.88
N LYS A 89 -2.11 -24.90 20.55
CA LYS A 89 -3.20 -23.93 20.71
C LYS A 89 -2.99 -23.05 21.92
N THR A 90 -3.42 -21.80 21.82
CA THR A 90 -3.39 -20.84 22.93
C THR A 90 -4.61 -19.93 22.88
N THR A 91 -5.28 -19.76 24.02
CA THR A 91 -6.37 -18.80 24.14
C THR A 91 -5.81 -17.40 24.25
N ILE A 92 -6.27 -16.52 23.35
CA ILE A 92 -5.86 -15.12 23.27
C ILE A 92 -7.06 -14.20 23.36
N ILE A 93 -6.82 -12.97 23.82
CA ILE A 93 -7.75 -11.85 23.67
C ILE A 93 -7.23 -10.99 22.53
N ALA A 94 -7.95 -10.95 21.42
CA ALA A 94 -7.57 -10.22 20.22
C ALA A 94 -8.39 -8.92 20.09
N THR A 95 -7.69 -7.81 19.90
CA THR A 95 -8.22 -6.49 19.50
C THR A 95 -7.68 -6.10 18.13
N GLY A 96 -8.16 -5.00 17.55
CA GLY A 96 -7.59 -4.44 16.33
C GLY A 96 -7.08 -3.02 16.56
N TYR A 97 -6.02 -2.65 15.85
CA TYR A 97 -5.39 -1.33 15.88
C TYR A 97 -4.94 -0.91 14.48
N THR A 98 -4.62 0.37 14.31
CA THR A 98 -4.08 0.93 13.07
C THR A 98 -2.77 1.69 13.31
N ALA A 99 -2.14 2.20 12.25
CA ALA A 99 -0.99 3.08 12.38
C ALA A 99 -1.34 4.50 12.89
N GLY A 100 -2.62 4.86 12.89
CA GLY A 100 -3.13 6.19 13.14
C GLY A 100 -2.94 6.71 14.57
N VAL A 101 -3.35 7.97 14.77
CA VAL A 101 -3.22 8.69 16.05
C VAL A 101 -4.03 8.02 17.16
N GLU A 102 -5.18 7.44 16.82
CA GLU A 102 -6.07 6.76 17.77
C GLU A 102 -5.43 5.53 18.43
N SER A 103 -4.46 4.92 17.75
CA SER A 103 -3.78 3.72 18.20
C SER A 103 -2.34 4.00 18.68
N THR A 104 -1.58 4.82 17.94
CA THR A 104 -0.15 5.05 18.17
C THR A 104 0.21 6.46 18.62
N GLY A 105 -0.74 7.40 18.55
CA GLY A 105 -0.49 8.83 18.78
C GLY A 105 0.30 9.53 17.66
N LYS A 106 0.58 8.86 16.54
CA LYS A 106 1.41 9.37 15.44
C LYS A 106 0.56 9.73 14.22
N ASN A 107 0.92 10.85 13.57
CA ASN A 107 0.34 11.28 12.29
C ASN A 107 1.17 10.73 11.12
N PRO A 108 0.60 10.63 9.89
CA PRO A 108 1.31 10.15 8.69
C PRO A 108 2.63 10.87 8.36
N GLY A 109 2.79 12.12 8.80
CA GLY A 109 4.04 12.89 8.62
C GLY A 109 5.14 12.60 9.65
N HIS A 110 4.87 11.77 10.66
CA HIS A 110 5.86 11.42 11.69
C HIS A 110 6.89 10.41 11.15
N PRO A 111 8.20 10.56 11.43
CA PRO A 111 9.23 9.67 10.89
C PRO A 111 9.04 8.20 11.28
N GLU A 112 8.44 7.96 12.44
CA GLU A 112 8.13 6.61 12.94
C GLU A 112 6.67 6.18 12.69
N TYR A 113 5.94 6.85 11.79
CA TYR A 113 4.58 6.45 11.46
C TYR A 113 4.58 5.08 10.78
N GLY A 114 3.76 4.16 11.30
CA GLY A 114 3.68 2.79 10.81
C GLY A 114 4.93 1.94 11.03
N ILE A 115 5.89 2.37 11.87
CA ILE A 115 7.06 1.57 12.23
C ILE A 115 6.78 0.82 13.53
N THR A 116 6.84 -0.52 13.46
CA THR A 116 6.65 -1.41 14.62
C THR A 116 7.87 -1.43 15.54
N PHE A 117 7.74 -2.01 16.74
CA PHE A 117 8.86 -2.19 17.66
C PHE A 117 10.04 -2.99 17.07
N SER A 118 9.81 -3.95 16.17
CA SER A 118 10.90 -4.69 15.53
C SER A 118 11.62 -3.89 14.45
N GLY A 119 11.08 -2.73 14.05
CA GLY A 119 11.62 -1.87 13.01
C GLY A 119 11.06 -2.14 11.60
N VAL A 120 10.20 -3.15 11.44
CA VAL A 120 9.48 -3.36 10.18
C VAL A 120 8.24 -2.46 10.11
N LYS A 121 7.81 -2.10 8.91
CA LYS A 121 6.57 -1.40 8.67
C LYS A 121 5.39 -2.32 8.97
N VAL A 122 4.35 -1.72 9.53
CA VAL A 122 3.04 -2.37 9.62
C VAL A 122 2.58 -2.82 8.24
N LYS A 123 1.97 -4.00 8.17
CA LYS A 123 1.51 -4.59 6.91
C LYS A 123 0.28 -5.45 7.16
N ARG A 124 -0.73 -5.26 6.32
CA ARG A 124 -1.87 -6.16 6.14
C ARG A 124 -1.68 -6.94 4.84
N ASP A 125 -1.47 -8.25 4.95
CA ASP A 125 -1.24 -9.17 3.83
C ASP A 125 -1.51 -10.61 4.31
N LEU A 126 -1.15 -11.63 3.52
CA LEU A 126 -1.20 -13.04 3.93
C LEU A 126 -0.56 -13.27 5.32
N TYR A 127 0.64 -12.72 5.51
CA TYR A 127 1.31 -12.58 6.80
C TYR A 127 1.27 -11.11 7.21
N SER A 128 0.41 -10.81 8.17
CA SER A 128 0.21 -9.46 8.69
C SER A 128 0.99 -9.22 9.98
N THR A 129 1.42 -7.99 10.22
CA THR A 129 2.12 -7.62 11.46
C THR A 129 1.13 -7.53 12.61
N ILE A 130 1.46 -8.08 13.78
CA ILE A 130 0.65 -8.00 14.99
C ILE A 130 1.48 -7.53 16.20
N ALA A 131 0.79 -6.97 17.19
CA ALA A 131 1.38 -6.59 18.47
C ALA A 131 1.08 -7.64 19.55
N ALA A 132 2.07 -7.98 20.37
CA ALA A 132 1.91 -8.94 21.46
C ALA A 132 2.79 -8.62 22.68
N ASP A 133 2.62 -9.39 23.77
CA ASP A 133 3.59 -9.41 24.87
C ASP A 133 4.81 -10.25 24.48
N LEU A 134 5.97 -9.59 24.33
CA LEU A 134 7.20 -10.22 23.87
C LEU A 134 7.79 -11.26 24.83
N ASN A 135 7.34 -11.28 26.10
CA ASN A 135 7.73 -12.33 27.04
C ASN A 135 6.98 -13.65 26.80
N VAL A 136 5.81 -13.57 26.17
CA VAL A 136 4.97 -14.73 25.84
C VAL A 136 5.18 -15.14 24.38
N PHE A 137 5.14 -14.15 23.48
CA PHE A 137 5.33 -14.33 22.05
C PHE A 137 6.49 -13.43 21.57
N PRO A 138 7.73 -13.95 21.52
CA PRO A 138 8.87 -13.18 21.02
C PRO A 138 8.66 -12.68 19.59
N ILE A 139 9.36 -11.62 19.23
CA ILE A 139 9.37 -11.09 17.85
C ILE A 139 9.67 -12.21 16.84
N GLY A 140 8.91 -12.21 15.75
CA GLY A 140 8.95 -13.24 14.70
C GLY A 140 8.09 -14.48 14.99
N THR A 141 7.34 -14.51 16.10
CA THR A 141 6.38 -15.58 16.36
C THR A 141 5.26 -15.50 15.32
N ILE A 142 4.94 -16.64 14.72
CA ILE A 142 3.87 -16.77 13.71
C ILE A 142 2.70 -17.48 14.36
N LEU A 143 1.56 -16.79 14.36
CA LEU A 143 0.28 -17.28 14.84
C LEU A 143 -0.68 -17.39 13.67
N PHE A 144 -1.49 -18.43 13.68
CA PHE A 144 -2.69 -18.48 12.86
C PHE A 144 -3.89 -18.08 13.72
N ILE A 145 -4.60 -17.04 13.28
CA ILE A 145 -5.68 -16.41 14.02
C ILE A 145 -6.96 -16.55 13.19
N PRO A 146 -7.92 -17.39 13.62
CA PRO A 146 -9.15 -17.61 12.88
C PRO A 146 -9.92 -16.32 12.60
N GLY A 147 -10.34 -16.12 11.35
CA GLY A 147 -10.99 -14.91 10.85
C GLY A 147 -10.07 -13.73 10.54
N TYR A 148 -8.76 -13.84 10.80
CA TYR A 148 -7.77 -12.80 10.48
C TYR A 148 -6.72 -13.27 9.47
N GLY A 149 -6.19 -14.48 9.66
CA GLY A 149 -5.08 -15.05 8.88
C GLY A 149 -3.80 -15.23 9.70
N TYR A 150 -2.65 -15.24 9.03
CA TYR A 150 -1.36 -15.32 9.72
C TYR A 150 -0.96 -13.97 10.31
N GLY A 151 -0.65 -13.97 11.60
CA GLY A 151 -0.07 -12.85 12.33
C GLY A 151 1.39 -13.12 12.67
N VAL A 152 2.28 -12.21 12.30
CA VAL A 152 3.70 -12.21 12.68
C VAL A 152 3.92 -11.16 13.76
N VAL A 153 4.38 -11.59 14.93
CA VAL A 153 4.66 -10.68 16.04
C VAL A 153 5.81 -9.77 15.67
N ALA A 154 5.49 -8.51 15.39
CA ALA A 154 6.43 -7.47 14.98
C ALA A 154 6.44 -6.29 15.96
N ASP A 155 5.36 -6.13 16.73
CA ASP A 155 5.17 -4.96 17.58
C ASP A 155 4.89 -5.32 19.05
N LYS A 156 4.98 -4.32 19.92
CA LYS A 156 4.58 -4.42 21.33
C LYS A 156 3.70 -3.23 21.71
N GLY A 157 2.64 -3.49 22.46
CA GLY A 157 1.80 -2.44 23.02
C GLY A 157 1.96 -2.31 24.53
N GLY A 158 1.83 -1.09 25.05
CA GLY A 158 1.85 -0.85 26.51
C GLY A 158 0.72 -1.59 27.23
N ALA A 159 -0.47 -1.63 26.64
CA ALA A 159 -1.66 -2.32 27.15
C ALA A 159 -1.78 -3.79 26.72
N ILE A 160 -0.86 -4.26 25.87
CA ILE A 160 -0.84 -5.62 25.32
C ILE A 160 0.09 -6.47 26.18
N LYS A 161 -0.49 -7.20 27.13
CA LYS A 161 0.20 -7.99 28.16
C LYS A 161 -0.39 -9.39 28.30
N GLY A 162 0.46 -10.37 28.58
CA GLY A 162 0.07 -11.78 28.64
C GLY A 162 -0.43 -12.30 27.28
N ASN A 163 -1.54 -13.05 27.29
CA ASN A 163 -2.13 -13.60 26.08
C ASN A 163 -3.03 -12.61 25.32
N LYS A 164 -2.73 -11.31 25.38
CA LYS A 164 -3.43 -10.29 24.59
C LYS A 164 -2.65 -10.03 23.31
N ILE A 165 -3.36 -9.87 22.20
CA ILE A 165 -2.81 -9.57 20.89
C ILE A 165 -3.60 -8.41 20.27
N ASP A 166 -2.89 -7.54 19.55
CA ASP A 166 -3.49 -6.48 18.75
C ASP A 166 -3.22 -6.74 17.26
N LEU A 167 -4.28 -6.77 16.47
CA LEU A 167 -4.24 -7.09 15.05
C LEU A 167 -4.20 -5.82 14.22
N TYR A 168 -3.22 -5.72 13.33
CA TYR A 168 -3.11 -4.56 12.47
C TYR A 168 -4.16 -4.59 11.37
N TYR A 169 -4.77 -3.42 11.14
CA TYR A 169 -5.62 -3.09 10.00
C TYR A 169 -5.21 -1.73 9.44
N ASP A 170 -5.48 -1.50 8.15
CA ASP A 170 -5.07 -0.26 7.50
C ASP A 170 -5.98 0.92 7.87
N THR A 171 -7.25 0.66 8.16
CA THR A 171 -8.21 1.69 8.57
C THR A 171 -8.99 1.32 9.83
N VAL A 172 -9.52 2.34 10.49
CA VAL A 172 -10.32 2.20 11.70
C VAL A 172 -11.66 1.53 11.38
N GLU A 173 -12.23 1.84 10.22
CA GLU A 173 -13.46 1.23 9.71
C GLU A 173 -13.31 -0.30 9.60
N GLU A 174 -12.19 -0.78 9.06
CA GLU A 174 -11.92 -2.22 8.96
C GLU A 174 -11.85 -2.92 10.33
N VAL A 175 -11.29 -2.27 11.35
CA VAL A 175 -11.25 -2.81 12.71
C VAL A 175 -12.67 -3.05 13.23
N PHE A 176 -13.57 -2.10 13.01
CA PHE A 176 -14.96 -2.18 13.46
C PHE A 176 -15.78 -3.19 12.65
N GLU A 177 -15.61 -3.22 11.33
CA GLU A 177 -16.37 -4.11 10.44
C GLU A 177 -15.92 -5.57 10.53
N LYS A 178 -14.60 -5.81 10.61
CA LYS A 178 -14.04 -7.16 10.47
C LYS A 178 -13.71 -7.84 11.80
N TRP A 179 -13.37 -7.10 12.86
CA TRP A 179 -12.81 -7.71 14.07
C TRP A 179 -13.61 -7.48 15.36
N GLY A 180 -13.62 -6.26 15.91
CA GLY A 180 -14.02 -6.01 17.30
C GLY A 180 -13.10 -6.67 18.34
N LYS A 181 -13.52 -6.78 19.61
CA LYS A 181 -12.75 -7.47 20.67
C LYS A 181 -13.29 -8.89 20.87
N LYS A 182 -12.43 -9.90 20.72
CA LYS A 182 -12.82 -11.32 20.80
C LYS A 182 -11.84 -12.13 21.65
N THR A 183 -12.34 -13.15 22.33
CA THR A 183 -11.52 -14.18 22.97
C THR A 183 -11.59 -15.42 22.10
N ILE A 184 -10.45 -15.85 21.56
CA ILE A 184 -10.38 -16.92 20.56
C ILE A 184 -9.18 -17.83 20.82
N GLU A 185 -9.23 -19.04 20.26
CA GLU A 185 -8.11 -19.97 20.26
C GLU A 185 -7.29 -19.77 18.99
N ALA A 186 -6.02 -19.40 19.13
CA ALA A 186 -5.07 -19.26 18.03
C ALA A 186 -4.08 -20.43 18.02
N SER A 187 -3.56 -20.75 16.84
CA SER A 187 -2.56 -21.81 16.66
C SER A 187 -1.17 -21.21 16.52
N ILE A 188 -0.22 -21.67 17.31
CA ILE A 188 1.19 -21.27 17.22
C ILE A 188 1.86 -22.09 16.12
N VAL A 189 2.12 -21.44 14.98
CA VAL A 189 2.76 -22.07 13.81
C VAL A 189 4.26 -22.19 14.03
N LYS A 190 4.88 -21.11 14.52
CA LYS A 190 6.32 -21.03 14.78
C LYS A 190 6.62 -20.05 15.89
N MET A 191 7.44 -20.43 16.86
CA MET A 191 7.96 -19.50 17.86
C MET A 191 9.05 -18.61 17.26
N GLY A 192 8.99 -17.32 17.60
CA GLY A 192 9.94 -16.31 17.13
C GLY A 192 11.32 -16.44 17.78
N SER A 193 12.34 -15.96 17.07
CA SER A 193 13.73 -15.90 17.55
C SER A 193 14.06 -14.60 18.27
N GLY A 194 13.11 -13.65 18.34
CA GLY A 194 13.33 -12.31 18.88
C GLY A 194 13.81 -11.29 17.86
N LYS A 195 13.85 -11.64 16.57
CA LYS A 195 14.20 -10.75 15.46
C LYS A 195 13.25 -10.94 14.28
N LEU A 196 13.00 -9.87 13.54
CA LEU A 196 12.22 -9.86 12.32
C LEU A 196 12.72 -8.71 11.44
N THR A 197 13.06 -9.02 10.19
CA THR A 197 13.45 -8.01 9.19
C THR A 197 12.37 -7.86 8.11
N GLU A 198 12.42 -6.76 7.35
CA GLU A 198 11.53 -6.55 6.20
C GLU A 198 11.67 -7.67 5.16
N THR A 199 12.89 -8.14 4.94
CA THR A 199 13.16 -9.25 4.02
C THR A 199 12.51 -10.55 4.51
N ASP A 200 12.56 -10.85 5.80
CA ASP A 200 11.90 -12.03 6.35
C ASP A 200 10.38 -11.95 6.15
N LEU A 201 9.77 -10.79 6.43
CA LEU A 201 8.34 -10.58 6.25
C LEU A 201 7.92 -10.62 4.78
N GLN A 202 8.77 -10.12 3.88
CA GLN A 202 8.56 -10.20 2.44
C GLN A 202 8.62 -11.65 1.95
N GLN A 203 9.62 -12.43 2.37
CA GLN A 203 9.75 -13.85 2.02
C GLN A 203 8.53 -14.66 2.44
N LEU A 204 7.99 -14.42 3.64
CA LEU A 204 6.75 -15.06 4.10
C LEU A 204 5.56 -14.73 3.18
N ASN A 205 5.45 -13.48 2.74
CA ASN A 205 4.36 -13.02 1.87
C ASN A 205 4.54 -13.39 0.39
N GLU A 206 5.75 -13.79 -0.02
CA GLU A 206 6.09 -14.20 -1.39
C GLU A 206 6.17 -15.72 -1.56
N GLU A 207 5.87 -16.51 -0.51
CA GLU A 207 5.87 -17.97 -0.58
C GLU A 207 4.90 -18.46 -1.66
N GLU A 208 5.42 -19.13 -2.69
CA GLU A 208 4.68 -19.50 -3.91
C GLU A 208 3.48 -20.41 -3.63
N SER A 209 3.66 -21.38 -2.73
CA SER A 209 2.63 -22.32 -2.28
C SER A 209 1.43 -21.63 -1.65
N MET A 210 1.63 -20.44 -1.09
CA MET A 210 0.62 -19.71 -0.32
C MET A 210 -0.03 -18.56 -1.09
N GLN A 211 0.48 -18.22 -2.29
CA GLN A 211 -0.07 -17.12 -3.10
C GLN A 211 -1.54 -17.33 -3.46
N VAL A 212 -2.00 -18.57 -3.55
CA VAL A 212 -3.41 -18.90 -3.84
C VAL A 212 -4.38 -18.39 -2.77
N PHE A 213 -3.91 -18.24 -1.52
CA PHE A 213 -4.72 -17.76 -0.39
C PHE A 213 -4.58 -16.26 -0.16
N ARG A 214 -3.54 -15.63 -0.72
CA ARG A 214 -3.18 -14.23 -0.43
C ARG A 214 -4.32 -13.25 -0.70
N GLN A 215 -5.09 -13.48 -1.77
CA GLN A 215 -6.22 -12.61 -2.13
C GLN A 215 -7.37 -12.62 -1.11
N GLN A 216 -7.43 -13.60 -0.21
CA GLN A 216 -8.43 -13.64 0.87
C GLN A 216 -8.11 -12.62 1.99
N TYR A 217 -6.87 -12.12 2.06
CA TYR A 217 -6.36 -11.34 3.18
C TYR A 217 -5.95 -9.91 2.82
N ILE A 218 -5.85 -9.60 1.53
CA ILE A 218 -5.61 -8.24 1.04
C ILE A 218 -6.97 -7.55 0.88
N SER A 219 -7.09 -6.33 1.41
CA SER A 219 -8.22 -5.43 1.13
C SER A 219 -8.11 -4.88 -0.30
N GLU A 220 -9.21 -4.96 -1.07
CA GLU A 220 -9.31 -4.32 -2.40
C GLU A 220 -9.18 -2.79 -2.35
#